data_AF-A0A5N8VNX9-F1
#
_entry.id   AF-A0A5N8VNX9-F1
#
_cell.length_a   1.000
_cell.length_b   1.000
_cell.length_c   1.000
_cell.angle_alpha   90.00
_cell.angle_beta   90.00
_cell.angle_gamma   90.00
#
_symmetry.space_group_name_H-M   'P 1'
#
loop_
_entity.id
_entity.type
_entity.pdbx_description
1 polymer ?
#
loop_
_entity_poly.entity_id
_entity_poly.type
_entity_poly.pdbx_seq_one_letter_code
_entity_poly.pdbx_strand_id
1 'polypeptide(L)'
;MTPSAEALPAEAAAAVPGPRSGRYLTDRRLGALLCVAASVGDLVVFQQNLANGLAVSLPFLAAAVVQLALAWRVWASPRTAEALAAVLVLGLLIGLQVVAVRSGATSPGPREEPLRAGPLATVALFLRLAALPCLVRALSGRGRSWAVNGLLLIGAVVWTLRLSGLLG
;
A
#
# COMPACT_ATOMS: atom_id res chain seq x y z
N MET A 1 -11.54 -25.81 67.23
CA MET A 1 -11.66 -24.41 66.78
C MET A 1 -10.96 -24.32 65.43
N THR A 2 -11.75 -24.16 64.38
CA THR A 2 -11.38 -24.18 62.96
C THR A 2 -10.65 -22.89 62.56
N PRO A 3 -9.55 -22.96 61.78
CA PRO A 3 -9.01 -21.76 61.12
C PRO A 3 -9.92 -21.36 59.95
N SER A 4 -10.38 -20.10 59.94
CA SER A 4 -11.10 -19.49 58.82
C SER A 4 -10.22 -19.40 57.58
N ALA A 5 -10.68 -20.03 56.50
CA ALA A 5 -10.28 -19.70 55.15
C ALA A 5 -11.00 -18.42 54.67
N GLU A 6 -10.49 -17.87 53.56
CA GLU A 6 -11.09 -16.84 52.69
C GLU A 6 -10.95 -15.37 53.09
N ALA A 7 -10.03 -14.67 52.40
CA ALA A 7 -10.42 -13.71 51.36
C ALA A 7 -9.18 -13.18 50.61
N LEU A 8 -8.85 -13.81 49.47
CA LEU A 8 -8.20 -13.12 48.35
C LEU A 8 -9.32 -12.82 47.36
N PRO A 9 -9.54 -11.55 46.98
CA PRO A 9 -9.89 -11.32 45.59
C PRO A 9 -9.35 -9.99 45.04
N ALA A 10 -8.59 -10.08 43.96
CA ALA A 10 -8.70 -9.20 42.79
C ALA A 10 -7.79 -9.76 41.69
N GLU A 11 -8.15 -10.96 41.23
CA GLU A 11 -7.85 -11.37 39.87
C GLU A 11 -8.15 -10.22 38.91
N ALA A 12 -7.14 -9.85 38.13
CA ALA A 12 -7.26 -9.85 36.69
C ALA A 12 -8.59 -9.30 36.13
N ALA A 13 -8.83 -8.01 36.32
CA ALA A 13 -9.49 -7.23 35.28
C ALA A 13 -8.53 -7.07 34.08
N ALA A 14 -8.09 -8.20 33.52
CA ALA A 14 -7.51 -8.25 32.20
C ALA A 14 -8.60 -7.77 31.26
N ALA A 15 -8.50 -6.51 30.85
CA ALA A 15 -9.33 -5.88 29.84
C ALA A 15 -9.52 -6.86 28.68
N VAL A 16 -10.71 -7.47 28.61
CA VAL A 16 -11.08 -8.38 27.53
C VAL A 16 -10.92 -7.59 26.24
N PRO A 17 -9.95 -7.93 25.37
CA PRO A 17 -9.80 -7.22 24.11
C PRO A 17 -11.04 -7.56 23.28
N GLY A 18 -11.88 -6.56 23.04
CA GLY A 18 -13.04 -6.69 22.15
C GLY A 18 -12.67 -7.28 20.78
N PRO A 19 -13.66 -7.73 19.99
CA PRO A 19 -13.47 -8.64 18.87
C PRO A 19 -12.51 -8.07 17.84
N ARG A 20 -11.23 -8.48 17.93
CA ARG A 20 -10.15 -8.05 17.04
C ARG A 20 -10.45 -8.41 15.58
N SER A 21 -11.26 -9.46 15.36
CA SER A 21 -11.73 -9.93 14.05
C SER A 21 -12.46 -8.86 13.23
N GLY A 22 -13.28 -8.02 13.86
CA GLY A 22 -14.04 -6.98 13.17
C GLY A 22 -13.17 -5.86 12.60
N ARG A 23 -12.13 -5.45 13.36
CA ARG A 23 -11.19 -4.41 12.91
C ARG A 23 -10.34 -4.86 11.73
N TYR A 24 -9.89 -6.13 11.71
CA TYR A 24 -9.12 -6.67 10.59
C TYR A 24 -9.92 -6.67 9.28
N LEU A 25 -11.23 -6.97 9.32
CA LEU A 25 -12.09 -6.94 8.15
C LEU A 25 -12.31 -5.51 7.63
N THR A 26 -12.56 -4.56 8.53
CA THR A 26 -12.71 -3.14 8.17
C THR A 26 -11.43 -2.57 7.57
N ASP A 27 -10.27 -2.85 8.17
CA ASP A 27 -8.97 -2.40 7.68
C ASP A 27 -8.63 -2.97 6.29
N ARG A 28 -8.99 -4.24 6.01
CA ARG A 28 -8.83 -4.82 4.66
C ARG A 28 -9.72 -4.15 3.63
N ARG A 29 -11.00 -3.96 3.94
CA ARG A 29 -11.96 -3.34 3.02
C ARG A 29 -11.57 -1.91 2.72
N LEU A 30 -11.14 -1.17 3.73
CA LEU A 30 -10.66 0.20 3.56
C LEU A 30 -9.39 0.24 2.72
N GLY A 31 -8.43 -0.66 2.96
CA GLY A 31 -7.24 -0.81 2.11
C GLY A 31 -7.59 -1.12 0.64
N ALA A 32 -8.53 -2.03 0.40
CA ALA A 32 -8.99 -2.36 -0.95
C ALA A 32 -9.69 -1.17 -1.64
N LEU A 33 -10.56 -0.44 -0.93
CA LEU A 33 -11.22 0.76 -1.47
C LEU A 33 -10.21 1.85 -1.84
N LEU A 34 -9.18 2.05 -1.01
CA LEU A 34 -8.10 2.99 -1.31
C LEU A 34 -7.30 2.56 -2.56
N CYS A 35 -7.08 1.26 -2.76
CA CYS A 35 -6.48 0.74 -4.00
C CYS A 35 -7.37 0.98 -5.23
N VAL A 36 -8.69 0.80 -5.11
CA VAL A 36 -9.63 1.13 -6.20
C VAL A 36 -9.58 2.62 -6.52
N ALA A 37 -9.64 3.49 -5.51
CA ALA A 37 -9.56 4.94 -5.70
C ALA A 37 -8.24 5.36 -6.35
N ALA A 38 -7.12 4.77 -5.94
CA ALA A 38 -5.82 5.00 -6.57
C ALA A 38 -5.81 4.55 -8.05
N SER A 39 -6.38 3.38 -8.34
CA SER A 39 -6.44 2.84 -9.71
C SER A 39 -7.24 3.74 -10.66
N VAL A 40 -8.32 4.36 -10.17
CA VAL A 40 -9.08 5.34 -10.94
C VAL A 40 -8.23 6.57 -11.25
N GLY A 41 -7.47 7.06 -10.26
CA GLY A 41 -6.51 8.15 -10.44
C GLY A 41 -5.47 7.83 -11.52
N ASP A 42 -4.89 6.63 -11.51
CA ASP A 42 -3.93 6.20 -12.53
C ASP A 42 -4.56 6.06 -13.91
N LEU A 43 -5.81 5.59 -13.99
CA LEU A 43 -6.53 5.47 -15.26
C LEU A 43 -6.78 6.86 -15.88
N VAL A 44 -7.13 7.85 -15.06
CA VAL A 44 -7.30 9.24 -15.51
C VAL A 44 -5.98 9.81 -16.01
N VAL A 45 -4.87 9.59 -15.28
CA VAL A 45 -3.53 10.02 -15.72
C VAL A 45 -3.11 9.31 -17.01
N PHE A 46 -3.42 8.02 -17.15
CA PHE A 46 -3.22 7.26 -18.38
C PHE A 46 -3.96 7.90 -19.56
N GLN A 47 -5.26 8.19 -19.41
CA GLN A 47 -6.09 8.79 -20.45
C GLN A 47 -5.55 10.17 -20.87
N GLN A 48 -5.13 11.00 -19.91
CA GLN A 48 -4.50 12.30 -20.19
C GLN A 48 -3.19 12.15 -20.97
N ASN A 49 -2.32 11.24 -20.55
CA ASN A 49 -1.04 10.99 -21.22
C ASN A 49 -1.23 10.37 -22.62
N LEU A 50 -2.23 9.50 -22.79
CA LEU A 50 -2.59 8.91 -24.08
C LEU A 50 -3.11 9.98 -25.04
N ALA A 51 -4.00 10.87 -24.59
CA ALA A 51 -4.52 11.98 -25.39
C ALA A 51 -3.43 12.95 -25.85
N ASN A 52 -2.37 13.10 -25.05
CA ASN A 52 -1.19 13.91 -25.36
C ASN A 52 -0.11 13.15 -26.14
N GLY A 53 -0.34 11.89 -26.54
CA GLY A 53 0.59 11.08 -27.33
C GLY A 53 1.85 10.65 -26.58
N LEU A 54 1.84 10.64 -25.24
CA LEU A 54 3.01 10.30 -24.44
C LEU A 54 3.12 8.78 -24.24
N ALA A 55 4.27 8.21 -24.65
CA ALA A 55 4.61 6.80 -24.43
C ALA A 55 4.68 6.41 -22.94
N VAL A 56 4.80 7.40 -22.05
CA VAL A 56 4.81 7.28 -20.59
C VAL A 56 3.42 6.92 -20.02
N SER A 57 2.39 6.75 -20.85
CA SER A 57 1.04 6.38 -20.43
C SER A 57 0.94 4.93 -19.91
N LEU A 58 1.55 3.95 -20.59
CA LEU A 58 1.48 2.52 -20.28
C LEU A 58 1.76 2.11 -18.80
N PRO A 59 2.78 2.65 -18.09
CA PRO A 59 3.00 2.29 -16.69
C PRO A 59 1.85 2.66 -15.76
N PHE A 60 1.09 3.72 -16.06
CA PHE A 60 -0.10 4.09 -15.28
C PHE A 60 -1.24 3.10 -15.50
N LEU A 61 -1.45 2.63 -16.74
CA LEU A 61 -2.42 1.57 -17.03
C LEU A 61 -2.05 0.27 -16.30
N ALA A 62 -0.77 -0.14 -16.35
CA ALA A 62 -0.31 -1.32 -15.64
C ALA A 62 -0.53 -1.20 -14.13
N ALA A 63 -0.20 -0.04 -13.53
CA ALA A 63 -0.45 0.21 -12.12
C ALA A 63 -1.94 0.15 -11.75
N ALA A 64 -2.82 0.73 -12.57
CA ALA A 64 -4.26 0.68 -12.38
C ALA A 64 -4.78 -0.76 -12.38
N VAL A 65 -4.39 -1.56 -13.38
CA VAL A 65 -4.81 -2.97 -13.49
C VAL A 65 -4.31 -3.79 -12.31
N VAL A 66 -3.05 -3.61 -11.91
CA VAL A 66 -2.47 -4.32 -10.76
C VAL A 66 -3.21 -3.95 -9.47
N GLN A 67 -3.51 -2.67 -9.25
CA GLN A 67 -4.24 -2.23 -8.06
C GLN A 67 -5.67 -2.75 -8.01
N LEU A 68 -6.36 -2.78 -9.15
CA LEU A 68 -7.71 -3.32 -9.24
C LEU A 68 -7.71 -4.83 -8.98
N ALA A 69 -6.74 -5.56 -9.54
CA ALA A 69 -6.56 -6.99 -9.31
C ALA A 69 -6.26 -7.30 -7.83
N LEU A 70 -5.40 -6.50 -7.19
CA LEU A 70 -5.10 -6.61 -5.76
C LEU A 70 -6.31 -6.31 -4.89
N ALA A 71 -7.03 -5.22 -5.19
CA ALA A 71 -8.25 -4.85 -4.47
C ALA A 71 -9.28 -5.97 -4.56
N TRP A 72 -9.49 -6.52 -5.76
CA TRP A 72 -10.39 -7.65 -5.98
C TRP A 72 -9.96 -8.88 -5.18
N ARG A 73 -8.69 -9.26 -5.22
CA ARG A 73 -8.17 -10.42 -4.48
C ARG A 73 -8.32 -10.26 -2.97
N VAL A 74 -8.00 -9.08 -2.43
CA VAL A 74 -8.15 -8.78 -1.00
C VAL A 74 -9.62 -8.73 -0.58
N TRP A 75 -10.51 -8.30 -1.48
CA TRP A 75 -11.94 -8.24 -1.23
C TRP A 75 -12.60 -9.62 -1.29
N ALA A 76 -12.25 -10.42 -2.30
CA ALA A 76 -12.83 -11.74 -2.55
C ALA A 76 -12.28 -12.83 -1.63
N SER A 77 -11.06 -12.66 -1.11
CA SER A 77 -10.38 -13.69 -0.33
C SER A 77 -10.00 -13.20 1.08
N PRO A 78 -10.42 -13.91 2.14
CA PRO A 78 -10.01 -13.60 3.51
C PRO A 78 -8.60 -14.13 3.84
N ARG A 79 -7.82 -14.64 2.87
CA ARG A 79 -6.50 -15.22 3.11
C ARG A 79 -5.46 -14.15 3.46
N THR A 80 -4.64 -14.42 4.47
CA THR A 80 -3.53 -13.55 4.88
C THR A 80 -2.45 -13.40 3.81
N ALA A 81 -2.24 -14.43 2.97
CA ALA A 81 -1.30 -14.38 1.86
C ALA A 81 -1.64 -13.30 0.83
N GLU A 82 -2.93 -13.10 0.53
CA GLU A 82 -3.38 -12.07 -0.43
C GLU A 82 -3.16 -10.66 0.12
N ALA A 83 -3.43 -10.45 1.41
CA ALA A 83 -3.14 -9.18 2.07
C ALA A 83 -1.63 -8.90 2.14
N LEU A 84 -0.80 -9.92 2.38
CA LEU A 84 0.66 -9.80 2.35
C LEU A 84 1.15 -9.45 0.94
N ALA A 85 0.67 -10.16 -0.09
CA ALA A 85 1.00 -9.89 -1.48
C ALA A 85 0.60 -8.46 -1.87
N ALA A 86 -0.60 -8.01 -1.48
CA ALA A 86 -1.05 -6.66 -1.71
C ALA A 86 -0.13 -5.62 -1.07
N VAL A 87 0.32 -5.82 0.16
CA VAL A 87 1.28 -4.92 0.81
C VAL A 87 2.60 -4.83 0.04
N LEU A 88 3.16 -5.97 -0.37
CA LEU A 88 4.44 -6.00 -1.08
C LEU A 88 4.35 -5.34 -2.46
N VAL A 89 3.29 -5.66 -3.23
CA VAL A 89 3.09 -5.08 -4.56
C VAL A 89 2.79 -3.58 -4.46
N LEU A 90 2.01 -3.13 -3.46
CA LEU A 90 1.79 -1.70 -3.24
C LEU A 90 3.09 -0.97 -2.89
N GLY A 91 3.90 -1.55 -2.01
CA GLY A 91 5.21 -1.00 -1.65
C GLY A 91 6.12 -0.85 -2.85
N LEU A 92 6.14 -1.87 -3.73
CA LEU A 92 6.91 -1.83 -4.97
C LEU A 92 6.40 -0.75 -5.94
N LEU A 93 5.07 -0.63 -6.12
CA LEU A 93 4.47 0.41 -6.97
C LEU A 93 4.81 1.84 -6.49
N ILE A 94 4.80 2.06 -5.18
CA ILE A 94 5.19 3.33 -4.57
C ILE A 94 6.68 3.60 -4.81
N GLY A 95 7.53 2.61 -4.58
CA GLY A 95 8.97 2.71 -4.83
C GLY A 95 9.29 3.07 -6.28
N LEU A 96 8.66 2.37 -7.23
CA LEU A 96 8.78 2.62 -8.67
C LEU A 96 8.30 4.03 -9.05
N GLN A 97 7.17 4.50 -8.53
CA GLN A 97 6.69 5.86 -8.78
C GLN A 97 7.64 6.93 -8.24
N VAL A 98 8.18 6.74 -7.03
CA VAL A 98 9.13 7.69 -6.43
C VAL A 98 10.41 7.78 -7.28
N VAL A 99 10.89 6.64 -7.79
CA VAL A 99 12.03 6.61 -8.72
C VAL A 99 11.70 7.35 -10.01
N ALA A 100 10.58 7.01 -10.66
CA ALA A 100 10.21 7.56 -11.97
C ALA A 100 9.96 9.08 -11.96
N VAL A 101 9.42 9.62 -10.86
CA VAL A 101 9.23 11.07 -10.68
C VAL A 101 10.56 11.78 -10.47
N ARG A 102 11.52 11.17 -9.78
CA ARG A 102 12.84 11.78 -9.49
C ARG A 102 13.85 11.66 -10.63
N SER A 103 13.82 10.58 -11.40
CA SER A 103 14.77 10.37 -12.50
C SER A 103 14.46 11.22 -13.73
N GLY A 104 13.38 11.99 -13.75
CA GLY A 104 13.00 12.79 -14.91
C GLY A 104 12.62 11.94 -16.13
N ALA A 105 12.50 10.61 -15.98
CA ALA A 105 12.03 9.68 -17.03
C ALA A 105 10.57 9.96 -17.47
N THR A 106 9.92 10.91 -16.81
CA THR A 106 8.61 11.47 -17.14
C THR A 106 8.68 12.80 -17.89
N SER A 107 9.87 13.32 -18.25
CA SER A 107 10.01 14.54 -19.05
C SER A 107 9.95 14.22 -20.55
N PRO A 108 8.88 14.60 -21.27
CA PRO A 108 8.89 14.57 -22.72
C PRO A 108 9.64 15.81 -23.23
N GLY A 109 10.17 15.75 -24.45
CA GLY A 109 10.84 16.88 -25.11
C GLY A 109 9.92 18.08 -25.42
N PRO A 110 10.27 18.89 -26.43
CA PRO A 110 10.59 20.32 -26.36
C PRO A 110 9.39 21.29 -26.21
N ARG A 111 8.26 20.85 -25.65
CA ARG A 111 7.22 21.77 -25.17
C ARG A 111 7.35 21.90 -23.66
N GLU A 112 7.76 23.08 -23.25
CA GLU A 112 8.02 23.53 -21.87
C GLU A 112 6.75 23.53 -20.99
N GLU A 113 6.13 22.38 -20.75
CA GLU A 113 5.43 22.20 -19.49
C GLU A 113 6.15 21.09 -18.72
N PRO A 114 6.87 21.44 -17.63
CA PRO A 114 7.43 20.40 -16.79
C PRO A 114 6.29 19.50 -16.39
N LEU A 115 6.47 18.18 -16.54
CA LEU A 115 5.56 17.17 -16.02
C LEU A 115 5.56 17.30 -14.48
N ARG A 116 4.94 18.36 -13.95
CA ARG A 116 4.56 18.47 -12.55
C ARG A 116 3.75 17.22 -12.34
N ALA A 117 4.18 16.36 -11.41
CA ALA A 117 3.39 15.24 -10.94
C ALA A 117 1.98 15.78 -10.74
N GLY A 118 1.08 15.44 -11.67
CA GLY A 118 -0.23 16.07 -11.72
C GLY A 118 -0.88 15.86 -10.36
N PRO A 119 -1.69 16.81 -9.86
CA PRO A 119 -2.32 16.68 -8.54
C PRO A 119 -2.99 15.30 -8.35
N LEU A 120 -3.48 14.70 -9.45
CA LEU A 120 -4.00 13.33 -9.50
C LEU A 120 -2.97 12.23 -9.22
N ALA A 121 -1.75 12.30 -9.77
CA ALA A 121 -0.68 11.35 -9.50
C ALA A 121 -0.22 11.45 -8.05
N THR A 122 -0.15 12.66 -7.49
CA THR A 122 0.13 12.90 -6.08
C THR A 122 -0.97 12.32 -5.18
N VAL A 123 -2.24 12.55 -5.52
CA VAL A 123 -3.39 11.98 -4.80
C VAL A 123 -3.37 10.45 -4.87
N ALA A 124 -3.11 9.85 -6.04
CA ALA A 124 -2.98 8.40 -6.18
C ALA A 124 -1.84 7.84 -5.30
N LEU A 125 -0.69 8.53 -5.24
CA LEU A 125 0.42 8.17 -4.35
C LEU A 125 0.01 8.24 -2.88
N PHE A 126 -0.68 9.30 -2.47
CA PHE A 126 -1.20 9.44 -1.11
C PHE A 126 -2.19 8.33 -0.75
N LEU A 127 -3.10 7.98 -1.65
CA LEU A 127 -4.06 6.89 -1.45
C LEU A 127 -3.36 5.55 -1.29
N ARG A 128 -2.30 5.28 -2.05
CA ARG A 128 -1.47 4.07 -1.89
C ARG A 128 -0.75 4.06 -0.55
N LEU A 129 -0.15 5.18 -0.16
CA LEU A 129 0.49 5.32 1.15
C LEU A 129 -0.50 5.15 2.31
N ALA A 130 -1.75 5.58 2.15
CA ALA A 130 -2.82 5.36 3.12
C ALA A 130 -3.33 3.91 3.14
N ALA A 131 -3.33 3.22 1.99
CA ALA A 131 -3.74 1.82 1.88
C ALA A 131 -2.76 0.87 2.57
N LEU A 132 -1.45 1.15 2.50
CA LEU A 132 -0.39 0.36 3.13
C LEU A 132 -0.62 0.07 4.63
N PRO A 133 -0.76 1.08 5.52
CA PRO A 133 -0.96 0.85 6.94
C PRO A 133 -2.28 0.13 7.22
N CYS A 134 -3.32 0.32 6.40
CA CYS A 134 -4.59 -0.39 6.54
C CYS A 134 -4.39 -1.89 6.26
N LEU A 135 -3.73 -2.24 5.15
CA LEU A 135 -3.43 -3.63 4.80
C LEU A 135 -2.43 -4.28 5.77
N VAL A 136 -1.45 -3.53 6.30
CA VAL A 136 -0.51 -4.03 7.32
C VAL A 136 -1.20 -4.26 8.66
N ARG A 137 -2.12 -3.37 9.07
CA ARG A 137 -2.92 -3.54 10.30
C ARG A 137 -3.89 -4.72 10.20
N ALA A 138 -4.37 -5.01 8.99
CA ALA A 138 -5.16 -6.19 8.66
C ALA A 138 -4.41 -7.54 8.79
N LEU A 139 -3.08 -7.52 8.99
CA LEU A 139 -2.26 -8.70 9.21
C LEU A 139 -1.97 -8.89 10.70
N SER A 140 -2.01 -10.14 11.18
CA SER A 140 -1.69 -10.49 12.56
C SER A 140 -0.41 -11.33 12.65
N GLY A 141 0.26 -11.26 13.81
CA GLY A 141 1.42 -12.08 14.16
C GLY A 141 2.56 -12.03 13.13
N ARG A 142 3.01 -13.21 12.67
CA ARG A 142 4.10 -13.36 11.70
C ARG A 142 3.82 -12.62 10.40
N GLY A 143 2.59 -12.61 9.90
CA GLY A 143 2.24 -11.93 8.64
C GLY A 143 2.59 -10.43 8.66
N ARG A 144 2.38 -9.76 9.79
CA ARG A 144 2.74 -8.34 9.95
C ARG A 144 4.25 -8.12 9.95
N SER A 145 5.00 -8.98 10.64
CA SER A 145 6.47 -8.91 10.66
C SER A 145 7.05 -9.12 9.25
N TRP A 146 6.54 -10.11 8.51
CA TRP A 146 6.94 -10.37 7.14
C TRP A 146 6.62 -9.21 6.20
N ALA A 147 5.43 -8.61 6.34
CA ALA A 147 5.04 -7.43 5.57
C ALA A 147 5.98 -6.24 5.82
N VAL A 148 6.31 -5.95 7.08
CA VAL A 148 7.24 -4.87 7.44
C VAL A 148 8.65 -5.15 6.93
N ASN A 149 9.16 -6.36 7.14
CA ASN A 149 10.49 -6.76 6.67
C ASN A 149 10.57 -6.69 5.13
N GLY A 150 9.53 -7.13 4.43
CA GLY A 150 9.45 -7.02 2.98
C GLY A 150 9.41 -5.58 2.49
N LEU A 151 8.65 -4.70 3.15
CA LEU A 151 8.65 -3.26 2.84
C LEU A 151 10.03 -2.62 3.07
N LEU A 152 10.73 -3.00 4.15
CA LEU A 152 12.09 -2.55 4.41
C LEU A 152 13.06 -3.03 3.31
N LEU A 153 12.95 -4.29 2.90
CA LEU A 153 13.76 -4.84 1.81
C LEU A 153 13.49 -4.09 0.49
N ILE A 154 12.22 -3.85 0.14
CA ILE A 154 11.85 -3.07 -1.05
C ILE A 154 12.45 -1.66 -0.96
N GLY A 155 12.31 -1.00 0.19
CA GLY A 155 12.91 0.32 0.41
C GLY A 155 14.43 0.31 0.26
N ALA A 156 15.10 -0.71 0.80
CA ALA A 156 16.54 -0.88 0.68
C ALA A 156 16.98 -1.13 -0.76
N VAL A 157 16.27 -1.97 -1.51
CA VAL A 157 16.55 -2.25 -2.93
C VAL A 157 16.36 -0.99 -3.78
N VAL A 158 15.26 -0.26 -3.57
CA VAL A 158 15.02 1.02 -4.27
C VAL A 158 16.12 2.02 -3.94
N TRP A 159 16.57 2.07 -2.68
CA TRP A 159 17.65 2.94 -2.26
C TRP A 159 19.01 2.53 -2.82
N THR A 160 19.34 1.24 -2.87
CA THR A 160 20.62 0.77 -3.43
C THR A 160 20.66 0.94 -4.93
N LEU A 161 19.58 0.64 -5.65
CA LEU A 161 19.46 0.92 -7.08
C LEU A 161 19.58 2.42 -7.39
N ARG A 162 19.12 3.27 -6.47
CA ARG A 162 19.35 4.71 -6.54
C ARG A 162 20.83 5.06 -6.34
N LEU A 163 21.48 4.52 -5.31
CA LEU A 163 22.90 4.81 -5.03
C LEU A 163 23.83 4.32 -6.14
N SER A 164 23.48 3.24 -6.84
CA SER A 164 24.29 2.66 -7.91
C SER A 164 24.14 3.35 -9.27
N GLY A 165 23.28 4.37 -9.39
CA GLY A 165 23.08 5.08 -10.66
C GLY A 165 22.37 4.27 -11.75
N LEU A 166 21.94 3.03 -11.48
CA LEU A 166 21.19 2.20 -12.43
C LEU A 166 19.78 2.75 -12.74
N LEU A 167 19.33 3.74 -11.98
CA LEU A 167 18.05 4.43 -12.13
C LEU A 167 18.23 5.93 -12.46
N GLY A 168 19.46 6.37 -12.80
CA GLY A 168 19.83 7.75 -13.13
C GLY A 168 20.18 7.93 -14.59
#